data_AF-A0A2W4HU39-F1
#
_entry.id   AF-A0A2W4HU39-F1
#
_cell.length_a   1.000
_cell.length_b   1.000
_cell.length_c   1.000
_cell.angle_alpha   90.00
_cell.angle_beta   90.00
_cell.angle_gamma   90.00
#
_symmetry.space_group_name_H-M   'P 1'
#
loop_
_entity.id
_entity.type
_entity.pdbx_description
1 polymer ?
#
loop_
_entity_poly.entity_id
_entity_poly.type
_entity_poly.pdbx_seq_one_letter_code
_entity_poly.pdbx_strand_id
1 'polypeptide(L)'
;MRRHPAFLLILIGLALIQTFFTQAMFAAELAPSDSLARGIALYNQKNYVAAQEFLAKAVSGEHRNVAVAHYYYANALMQTNKINAALEEYERCYNLAPFSSFSGYCRMVLLRHGRTPDSKLETRAAGKNSPEQGGSIPGTTAEKFVRETPAAAEKPHSEAEVQALKARLPRLVATVKETPLALDVMADNISVRSAFVGEAEQRKTRAFERLEQSRQTLKHAEAVTHSFVPSVKSFGETDEEFRARRVKAEETVESLLTTFRENVNEAEKNFQTESSLLDNCINARNGYQY
;
A
#
# COMPACT_ATOMS: atom_id res chain seq x y z
N MET A 1 54.00 -49.18 41.26
CA MET A 1 53.35 -48.23 40.33
C MET A 1 51.85 -48.57 40.23
N ARG A 2 51.01 -47.94 41.06
CA ARG A 2 49.55 -48.12 41.04
C ARG A 2 48.94 -47.02 40.16
N ARG A 3 48.45 -47.37 38.98
CA ARG A 3 47.73 -46.44 38.10
C ARG A 3 46.33 -46.22 38.67
N HIS A 4 46.03 -44.99 39.09
CA HIS A 4 44.74 -44.62 39.65
C HIS A 4 43.69 -44.48 38.54
N PRO A 5 42.62 -45.31 38.52
CA PRO A 5 41.58 -45.26 37.49
C PRO A 5 40.70 -44.00 37.56
N ALA A 6 40.75 -43.27 38.68
CA ALA A 6 40.00 -42.02 38.87
C ALA A 6 40.47 -40.87 37.96
N PHE A 7 41.76 -40.84 37.60
CA PHE A 7 42.30 -39.78 36.73
C PHE A 7 41.89 -39.94 35.27
N LEU A 8 41.56 -41.16 34.83
CA LEU A 8 41.15 -41.43 33.45
C LEU A 8 39.70 -41.00 33.18
N LEU A 9 38.82 -41.08 34.19
CA LEU A 9 37.41 -40.68 34.06
C LEU A 9 37.22 -39.15 34.07
N ILE A 10 38.07 -38.41 34.80
CA ILE A 10 38.01 -36.93 34.84
C ILE A 10 38.45 -36.32 33.49
N LEU A 11 39.41 -36.94 32.80
CA LEU A 11 39.85 -36.48 31.47
C LEU A 11 38.81 -36.74 30.36
N ILE A 12 38.04 -37.83 30.46
CA ILE A 12 36.95 -38.13 29.51
C ILE A 12 35.76 -37.17 29.71
N GLY A 13 35.46 -36.80 30.96
CA GLY A 13 34.39 -35.83 31.27
C GLY A 13 34.67 -34.41 30.75
N LEU A 14 35.93 -33.94 30.82
CA LEU A 14 36.32 -32.62 30.32
C LEU A 14 36.35 -32.53 28.80
N ALA A 15 36.67 -33.62 28.10
CA ALA A 15 36.65 -33.66 26.63
C ALA A 15 35.22 -33.63 26.05
N LEU A 16 34.25 -34.22 26.74
CA LEU A 16 32.84 -34.21 26.31
C LEU A 16 32.14 -32.85 26.55
N ILE A 17 32.60 -32.08 27.54
CA ILE A 17 32.10 -30.73 27.81
C ILE A 17 32.64 -29.74 26.76
N GLN A 18 33.85 -29.93 26.23
CA GLN A 18 34.37 -29.09 25.14
C GLN A 18 33.73 -29.34 23.78
N THR A 19 33.16 -30.52 23.52
CA THR A 19 32.45 -30.80 22.26
C THR A 19 31.00 -30.29 22.24
N PHE A 20 30.38 -30.03 23.40
CA PHE A 20 29.00 -29.52 23.44
C PHE A 20 28.90 -27.98 23.43
N PHE A 21 29.98 -27.25 23.71
CA PHE A 21 29.95 -25.78 23.77
C PHE A 21 30.24 -25.08 22.43
N THR A 22 30.69 -25.82 21.40
CA THR A 22 30.93 -25.28 20.05
C THR A 22 29.75 -25.43 19.10
N GLN A 23 28.70 -26.17 19.49
CA GLN A 23 27.54 -26.44 18.62
C GLN A 23 26.36 -25.46 18.82
N ALA A 24 26.54 -24.42 19.65
CA ALA A 24 25.53 -23.38 19.87
C ALA A 24 25.78 -22.07 19.09
N MET A 25 26.94 -21.93 18.43
CA MET A 25 27.30 -20.70 17.67
C MET A 25 27.17 -20.88 16.14
N PHE A 26 26.69 -22.02 15.66
CA PHE A 26 26.51 -22.33 14.24
C PHE A 26 25.04 -22.67 13.89
N ALA A 27 24.10 -21.96 14.52
CA ALA A 27 22.66 -22.05 14.21
C ALA A 27 21.99 -20.67 14.11
N ALA A 28 22.76 -19.63 13.77
CA ALA A 28 22.22 -18.31 13.39
C ALA A 28 22.26 -18.06 11.87
N GLU A 29 22.69 -19.03 11.09
CA GLU A 29 22.67 -18.99 9.62
C GLU A 29 21.53 -19.90 9.13
N LEU A 30 20.75 -19.43 8.16
CA LEU A 30 19.54 -20.07 7.58
C LEU A 30 18.18 -19.77 8.25
N ALA A 31 17.85 -18.48 8.33
CA ALA A 31 16.65 -18.04 7.63
C ALA A 31 17.11 -16.95 6.65
N PRO A 32 16.83 -17.05 5.33
CA PRO A 32 17.04 -15.93 4.43
C PRO A 32 16.09 -14.83 4.89
N SER A 33 16.59 -13.94 5.74
CA SER A 33 15.80 -12.83 6.18
C SER A 33 15.64 -11.90 5.00
N ASP A 34 14.46 -11.91 4.41
CA ASP A 34 14.10 -10.96 3.37
C ASP A 34 14.34 -9.54 3.92
N SER A 35 15.44 -8.92 3.46
CA SER A 35 15.87 -7.60 3.94
C SER A 35 14.79 -6.56 3.66
N LEU A 36 14.01 -6.77 2.59
CA LEU A 36 12.84 -5.96 2.28
C LEU A 36 11.76 -6.10 3.36
N ALA A 37 11.35 -7.32 3.71
CA ALA A 37 10.32 -7.53 4.73
C ALA A 37 10.71 -6.93 6.09
N ARG A 38 11.96 -7.11 6.53
CA ARG A 38 12.46 -6.50 7.78
C ARG A 38 12.49 -4.97 7.70
N GLY A 39 12.95 -4.42 6.59
CA GLY A 39 12.96 -2.99 6.34
C GLY A 39 11.55 -2.37 6.38
N ILE A 40 10.57 -3.02 5.75
CA ILE A 40 9.17 -2.58 5.76
C ILE A 40 8.57 -2.67 7.18
N ALA A 41 8.84 -3.74 7.92
CA ALA A 41 8.35 -3.88 9.30
C ALA A 41 8.86 -2.74 10.19
N LEU A 42 10.15 -2.41 10.11
CA LEU A 42 10.75 -1.29 10.85
C LEU A 42 10.19 0.06 10.40
N TYR A 43 9.97 0.25 9.09
CA TYR A 43 9.34 1.45 8.55
C TYR A 43 7.93 1.66 9.11
N ASN A 44 7.13 0.59 9.17
CA ASN A 44 5.77 0.63 9.73
C ASN A 44 5.75 0.93 11.23
N GLN A 45 6.81 0.55 11.95
CA GLN A 45 7.06 0.94 13.34
C GLN A 45 7.59 2.37 13.49
N LYS A 46 7.71 3.13 12.39
CA LYS A 46 8.30 4.47 12.31
C LYS A 46 9.77 4.54 12.72
N ASN A 47 10.45 3.40 12.81
CA ASN A 47 11.88 3.34 13.06
C ASN A 47 12.64 3.53 11.74
N TYR A 48 12.59 4.75 11.20
CA TYR A 48 13.09 5.05 9.86
C TYR A 48 14.60 4.90 9.71
N VAL A 49 15.36 5.13 10.79
CA VAL A 49 16.82 4.96 10.79
C VAL A 49 17.19 3.48 10.66
N ALA A 50 16.59 2.60 11.48
CA ALA A 50 16.85 1.17 11.36
C ALA A 50 16.29 0.59 10.05
N ALA A 51 15.13 1.09 9.61
CA ALA A 51 14.53 0.67 8.33
C ALA A 51 15.48 0.93 7.15
N GLN A 52 16.18 2.08 7.14
CA GLN A 52 17.14 2.41 6.09
C GLN A 52 18.23 1.36 5.91
N GLU A 53 18.75 0.79 7.00
CA GLU A 53 19.84 -0.20 6.90
C GLU A 53 19.39 -1.46 6.16
N PHE A 54 18.20 -1.96 6.47
CA PHE A 54 17.65 -3.15 5.82
C PHE A 54 17.12 -2.84 4.42
N LEU A 55 16.54 -1.68 4.20
CA LEU A 55 16.05 -1.24 2.89
C LEU A 55 17.20 -0.95 1.93
N ALA A 56 18.31 -0.39 2.40
CA ALA A 56 19.55 -0.21 1.63
C ALA A 56 20.09 -1.56 1.15
N LYS A 57 20.09 -2.59 2.03
CA LYS A 57 20.45 -3.96 1.65
C LYS A 57 19.48 -4.52 0.60
N ALA A 58 18.19 -4.29 0.77
CA ALA A 58 17.16 -4.76 -0.15
C ALA A 58 17.29 -4.16 -1.56
N VAL A 59 17.63 -2.87 -1.70
CA VAL A 59 17.88 -2.26 -3.02
C VAL A 59 19.21 -2.67 -3.65
N SER A 60 20.16 -3.15 -2.83
CA SER A 60 21.49 -3.57 -3.31
C SER A 60 21.58 -5.03 -3.76
N GLY A 61 20.62 -5.88 -3.38
CA GLY A 61 20.64 -7.30 -3.75
C GLY A 61 19.69 -7.65 -4.90
N GLU A 62 19.85 -8.84 -5.46
CA GLU A 62 18.98 -9.37 -6.51
C GLU A 62 17.64 -9.88 -5.93
N HIS A 63 16.69 -8.97 -5.73
CA HIS A 63 15.36 -9.29 -5.22
C HIS A 63 14.33 -9.23 -6.35
N ARG A 64 13.29 -10.07 -6.34
CA ARG A 64 12.21 -10.01 -7.35
C ARG A 64 11.43 -8.69 -7.32
N ASN A 65 11.45 -7.96 -6.20
CA ASN A 65 10.64 -6.77 -5.93
C ASN A 65 11.48 -5.49 -5.74
N VAL A 66 12.55 -5.31 -6.54
CA VAL A 66 13.49 -4.18 -6.40
C VAL A 66 12.79 -2.81 -6.38
N ALA A 67 11.74 -2.60 -7.20
CA ALA A 67 10.99 -1.34 -7.22
C ALA A 67 10.30 -1.01 -5.88
N VAL A 68 9.80 -2.03 -5.17
CA VAL A 68 9.17 -1.85 -3.84
C VAL A 68 10.22 -1.47 -2.80
N ALA A 69 11.41 -2.07 -2.88
CA ALA A 69 12.53 -1.73 -2.01
C ALA A 69 12.94 -0.26 -2.17
N HIS A 70 13.07 0.21 -3.41
CA HIS A 70 13.37 1.63 -3.70
C HIS A 70 12.30 2.57 -3.14
N TYR A 71 11.02 2.23 -3.28
CA TYR A 71 9.91 3.03 -2.72
C TYR A 71 10.01 3.20 -1.20
N TYR A 72 10.14 2.08 -0.46
CA TYR A 72 10.21 2.15 1.00
C TYR A 72 11.52 2.80 1.47
N TYR A 73 12.63 2.58 0.75
CA TYR A 73 13.90 3.21 1.08
C TYR A 73 13.82 4.73 0.90
N ALA A 74 13.25 5.20 -0.23
CA ALA A 74 13.00 6.62 -0.49
C ALA A 74 12.15 7.26 0.62
N ASN A 75 11.06 6.60 1.01
CA ASN A 75 10.21 7.08 2.10
C ASN A 75 10.99 7.17 3.43
N ALA A 76 11.78 6.14 3.78
CA ALA A 76 12.56 6.15 5.01
C ALA A 76 13.62 7.26 5.00
N LEU A 77 14.26 7.52 3.85
CA LEU A 77 15.21 8.62 3.67
C LEU A 77 14.52 9.98 3.84
N MET A 78 13.34 10.16 3.24
CA MET A 78 12.52 11.37 3.35
C MET A 78 12.17 11.68 4.81
N GLN A 79 11.75 10.67 5.57
CA GLN A 79 11.41 10.82 7.01
C GLN A 79 12.62 11.16 7.89
N THR A 80 13.84 10.89 7.41
CA THR A 80 15.09 11.29 8.10
C THR A 80 15.74 12.52 7.46
N ASN A 81 14.99 13.29 6.67
CA ASN A 81 15.43 14.53 6.04
C ASN A 81 16.60 14.37 5.03
N LYS A 82 16.80 13.15 4.50
CA LYS A 82 17.79 12.87 3.43
C LYS A 82 17.15 13.06 2.06
N ILE A 83 16.69 14.29 1.79
CA ILE A 83 15.78 14.60 0.68
C ILE A 83 16.37 14.23 -0.69
N ASN A 84 17.60 14.63 -1.00
CA ASN A 84 18.20 14.37 -2.30
C ASN A 84 18.34 12.86 -2.60
N ALA A 85 18.80 12.09 -1.61
CA ALA A 85 18.89 10.64 -1.73
C ALA A 85 17.50 10.00 -1.90
N ALA A 86 16.48 10.50 -1.18
CA ALA A 86 15.12 10.02 -1.35
C ALA A 86 14.60 10.23 -2.77
N LEU A 87 14.88 11.39 -3.38
CA LEU A 87 14.46 11.69 -4.76
C LEU A 87 15.11 10.75 -5.78
N GLU A 88 16.39 10.43 -5.63
CA GLU A 88 17.07 9.44 -6.50
C GLU A 88 16.42 8.05 -6.40
N GLU A 89 16.03 7.64 -5.20
CA GLU A 89 15.37 6.35 -4.97
C GLU A 89 13.93 6.33 -5.51
N TYR A 90 13.19 7.45 -5.42
CA TYR A 90 11.88 7.58 -6.09
C TYR A 90 11.99 7.52 -7.61
N GLU A 91 13.02 8.12 -8.21
CA GLU A 91 13.30 8.01 -9.65
C GLU A 91 13.56 6.56 -10.05
N ARG A 92 14.41 5.85 -9.29
CA ARG A 92 14.69 4.42 -9.54
C ARG A 92 13.41 3.58 -9.45
N CYS A 93 12.62 3.77 -8.38
CA CYS A 93 11.34 3.10 -8.22
C CYS A 93 10.42 3.31 -9.44
N TYR A 94 10.28 4.58 -9.84
CA TYR A 94 9.43 4.97 -10.95
C TYR A 94 9.92 4.39 -12.29
N ASN A 95 11.23 4.41 -12.54
CA ASN A 95 11.82 3.88 -13.77
C ASN A 95 11.75 2.34 -13.85
N LEU A 96 11.89 1.65 -12.72
CA LEU A 96 11.78 0.19 -12.65
C LEU A 96 10.35 -0.30 -12.86
N ALA A 97 9.36 0.43 -12.34
CA ALA A 97 7.96 0.02 -12.40
C ALA A 97 7.01 1.21 -12.64
N PRO A 98 7.03 1.82 -13.85
CA PRO A 98 6.30 3.05 -14.16
C PRO A 98 4.77 2.88 -14.13
N PHE A 99 4.28 1.64 -14.20
CA PHE A 99 2.85 1.31 -14.14
C PHE A 99 2.44 0.62 -12.82
N SER A 100 3.30 0.66 -11.80
CA SER A 100 2.99 0.09 -10.48
C SER A 100 2.07 1.00 -9.66
N SER A 101 1.50 0.47 -8.58
CA SER A 101 0.73 1.27 -7.61
C SER A 101 1.55 2.37 -6.93
N PHE A 102 2.89 2.34 -7.01
CA PHE A 102 3.77 3.33 -6.40
C PHE A 102 4.13 4.47 -7.35
N SER A 103 3.99 4.27 -8.67
CA SER A 103 4.51 5.21 -9.67
C SER A 103 3.85 6.58 -9.60
N GLY A 104 2.53 6.64 -9.36
CA GLY A 104 1.80 7.89 -9.18
C GLY A 104 2.32 8.70 -7.99
N TYR A 105 2.59 8.04 -6.86
CA TYR A 105 3.15 8.69 -5.67
C TYR A 105 4.59 9.16 -5.93
N CYS A 106 5.45 8.31 -6.48
CA CYS A 106 6.83 8.67 -6.82
C CYS A 106 6.87 9.89 -7.75
N ARG A 107 6.04 9.90 -8.81
CA ARG A 107 5.92 11.02 -9.74
C ARG A 107 5.48 12.30 -9.05
N MET A 108 4.48 12.23 -8.17
CA MET A 108 4.00 13.38 -7.42
C MET A 108 5.11 13.99 -6.54
N VAL A 109 5.86 13.15 -5.81
CA VAL A 109 6.95 13.63 -4.94
C VAL A 109 8.06 14.27 -5.76
N LEU A 110 8.46 13.64 -6.87
CA LEU A 110 9.49 14.17 -7.77
C LEU A 110 9.10 15.55 -8.33
N LEU A 111 7.86 15.68 -8.83
CA LEU A 111 7.35 16.95 -9.37
C LEU A 111 7.30 18.04 -8.31
N ARG A 112 6.89 17.71 -7.07
CA ARG A 112 6.88 18.68 -5.95
C ARG A 112 8.28 19.22 -5.65
N HIS A 113 9.32 18.42 -5.88
CA HIS A 113 10.71 18.81 -5.69
C HIS A 113 11.39 19.26 -6.99
N GLY A 114 10.61 19.61 -8.02
CA GLY A 114 11.13 20.18 -9.27
C GLY A 114 11.84 19.16 -10.18
N ARG A 115 11.70 17.86 -9.91
CA ARG A 115 12.25 16.80 -10.75
C ARG A 115 11.18 16.21 -11.66
N THR A 116 11.48 16.14 -12.96
CA THR A 116 10.64 15.47 -13.95
C THR A 116 11.15 14.05 -14.15
N PRO A 117 10.39 13.02 -13.76
CA PRO A 117 10.84 11.66 -13.96
C PRO A 117 10.89 11.32 -15.45
N ASP A 118 12.04 10.83 -15.91
CA ASP A 118 12.31 10.52 -17.31
C ASP A 118 11.85 9.08 -17.64
N SER A 119 10.53 8.89 -17.76
CA SER A 119 10.01 7.60 -18.24
C SER A 119 10.08 7.56 -19.76
N LYS A 120 11.11 6.88 -20.28
CA LYS A 120 11.22 6.49 -21.70
C LYS A 120 10.01 5.66 -22.20
N LEU A 121 9.12 5.23 -21.31
CA LEU A 121 7.95 4.41 -21.59
C LEU A 121 6.63 5.21 -21.59
N GLU A 122 6.57 6.38 -20.92
CA GLU A 122 5.38 7.26 -20.95
C GLU A 122 5.17 7.89 -22.34
N THR A 123 6.24 8.14 -23.10
CA THR A 123 6.15 8.63 -24.48
C THR A 123 5.49 7.63 -25.44
N ARG A 124 5.42 6.34 -25.10
CA ARG A 124 4.70 5.33 -25.92
C ARG A 124 3.22 5.18 -25.55
N ALA A 125 2.83 5.56 -24.33
CA ALA A 125 1.43 5.57 -23.89
C ALA A 125 0.73 6.90 -24.21
N ALA A 126 1.48 8.01 -24.21
CA ALA A 126 0.97 9.33 -24.61
C ALA A 126 0.84 9.51 -26.14
N GLY A 127 1.58 8.74 -26.94
CA GLY A 127 1.59 8.84 -28.41
C GLY A 127 0.40 8.19 -29.15
N LYS A 128 -0.65 7.74 -28.45
CA LYS A 128 -1.85 7.17 -29.11
C LYS A 128 -3.07 8.08 -29.16
N ASN A 129 -3.01 9.29 -28.61
CA ASN A 129 -4.09 10.28 -28.70
C ASN A 129 -3.51 11.67 -28.97
N SER A 130 -3.13 11.96 -30.21
CA SER A 130 -3.16 13.32 -30.75
C SER A 130 -3.29 13.29 -32.27
N PRO A 131 -4.22 14.08 -32.85
CA PRO A 131 -4.37 14.22 -34.29
C PRO A 131 -3.30 15.17 -34.83
N GLU A 132 -2.38 14.66 -35.62
CA GLU A 132 -1.57 15.51 -36.50
C GLU A 132 -2.46 16.02 -37.64
N GLN A 133 -2.93 17.26 -37.48
CA GLN A 133 -3.34 18.11 -38.59
C GLN A 133 -2.15 18.95 -39.03
N GLY A 134 -1.73 18.79 -40.29
CA GLY A 134 -0.78 19.67 -40.94
C GLY A 134 -0.42 19.20 -42.34
N GLY A 135 -1.26 19.53 -43.34
CA GLY A 135 -0.93 19.24 -44.74
C GLY A 135 -2.04 19.51 -45.75
N SER A 136 -2.23 20.80 -46.06
CA SER A 136 -2.56 21.37 -47.38
C SER A 136 -3.69 20.78 -48.25
N ILE A 137 -4.70 21.64 -48.49
CA ILE A 137 -5.73 21.53 -49.54
C ILE A 137 -5.09 21.73 -50.93
N PRO A 138 -5.65 21.16 -52.02
CA PRO A 138 -6.39 22.06 -52.92
C PRO A 138 -7.66 21.46 -53.53
N GLY A 139 -8.72 22.27 -53.51
CA GLY A 139 -9.80 22.31 -54.51
C GLY A 139 -10.80 21.16 -54.52
N THR A 140 -12.09 21.48 -54.41
CA THR A 140 -13.05 21.45 -55.56
C THR A 140 -14.49 21.44 -55.03
N THR A 141 -15.24 22.46 -55.49
CA THR A 141 -16.70 22.63 -55.57
C THR A 141 -17.60 22.55 -54.34
N ALA A 142 -18.45 23.58 -54.29
CA ALA A 142 -19.57 23.77 -53.41
C ALA A 142 -20.58 22.62 -53.49
N GLU A 143 -21.07 22.18 -52.34
CA GLU A 143 -22.45 21.76 -52.22
C GLU A 143 -23.01 22.12 -50.84
N LYS A 144 -24.19 22.72 -50.93
CA LYS A 144 -25.01 23.31 -49.88
C LYS A 144 -25.49 22.22 -48.92
N PHE A 145 -24.88 22.12 -47.74
CA PHE A 145 -25.43 21.33 -46.64
C PHE A 145 -25.74 22.25 -45.46
N VAL A 146 -26.99 22.70 -45.40
CA VAL A 146 -27.61 23.22 -44.19
C VAL A 146 -27.65 22.04 -43.21
N ARG A 147 -26.75 22.05 -42.23
CA ARG A 147 -26.88 21.20 -41.05
C ARG A 147 -27.05 22.11 -39.85
N GLU A 148 -28.26 22.02 -39.33
CA GLU A 148 -28.69 22.52 -38.04
C GLU A 148 -27.59 22.28 -36.99
N THR A 149 -27.19 23.36 -36.35
CA THR A 149 -26.49 23.35 -35.08
C THR A 149 -27.35 22.57 -34.07
N PRO A 150 -26.86 21.47 -33.47
CA PRO A 150 -27.41 21.04 -32.20
C PRO A 150 -26.89 22.03 -31.15
N ALA A 151 -27.73 23.03 -30.87
CA ALA A 151 -27.70 23.75 -29.63
C ALA A 151 -28.03 22.76 -28.50
N ALA A 152 -27.00 22.18 -27.89
CA ALA A 152 -27.06 21.70 -26.52
C ALA A 152 -25.64 21.75 -25.97
N ALA A 153 -25.31 22.88 -25.35
CA ALA A 153 -24.26 22.93 -24.36
C ALA A 153 -24.60 21.86 -23.30
N GLU A 154 -23.95 20.70 -23.39
CA GLU A 154 -24.03 19.65 -22.38
C GLU A 154 -23.58 20.26 -21.05
N LYS A 155 -24.54 20.40 -20.13
CA LYS A 155 -24.35 21.02 -18.84
C LYS A 155 -23.24 20.29 -18.05
N PRO A 156 -22.48 21.00 -17.21
CA PRO A 156 -21.40 20.44 -16.42
C PRO A 156 -21.94 19.36 -15.47
N HIS A 157 -21.56 18.11 -15.76
CA HIS A 157 -21.91 16.89 -15.03
C HIS A 157 -23.40 16.78 -14.73
N SER A 158 -24.16 16.34 -15.73
CA SER A 158 -25.58 16.04 -15.53
C SER A 158 -25.76 15.03 -14.40
N GLU A 159 -26.86 15.14 -13.66
CA GLU A 159 -27.20 14.22 -12.57
C GLU A 159 -27.19 12.74 -13.04
N ALA A 160 -27.47 12.51 -14.32
CA ALA A 160 -27.36 11.22 -14.98
C ALA A 160 -25.93 10.67 -15.02
N GLU A 161 -24.90 11.50 -15.26
CA GLU A 161 -23.50 11.07 -15.24
C GLU A 161 -23.04 10.70 -13.83
N VAL A 162 -23.44 11.48 -12.83
CA VAL A 162 -23.16 11.19 -11.42
C VAL A 162 -23.81 9.87 -11.02
N GLN A 163 -25.05 9.62 -11.48
CA GLN A 163 -25.75 8.37 -11.21
C GLN A 163 -25.12 7.18 -11.95
N ALA A 164 -24.67 7.36 -13.18
CA ALA A 164 -23.93 6.35 -13.93
C ALA A 164 -22.58 6.04 -13.27
N LEU A 165 -21.87 7.05 -12.74
CA LEU A 165 -20.65 6.86 -11.96
C LEU A 165 -20.93 6.05 -10.69
N LYS A 166 -21.97 6.41 -9.93
CA LYS A 166 -22.40 5.65 -8.74
C LYS A 166 -22.72 4.19 -9.07
N ALA A 167 -23.35 3.93 -10.21
CA ALA A 167 -23.66 2.58 -10.66
C ALA A 167 -22.41 1.76 -11.03
N ARG A 168 -21.30 2.42 -11.42
CA ARG A 168 -20.01 1.78 -11.74
C ARG A 168 -19.12 1.59 -10.52
N LEU A 169 -19.40 2.28 -9.41
CA LEU A 169 -18.64 2.12 -8.18
C LEU A 169 -18.84 0.71 -7.61
N PRO A 170 -17.79 0.12 -7.01
CA PRO A 170 -17.93 -1.19 -6.38
C PRO A 170 -18.87 -1.09 -5.18
N ARG A 171 -19.59 -2.18 -4.90
CA ARG A 171 -20.40 -2.27 -3.69
C ARG A 171 -19.50 -2.27 -2.47
N LEU A 172 -19.85 -1.44 -1.50
CA LEU A 172 -19.22 -1.48 -0.19
C LEU A 172 -19.59 -2.79 0.50
N VAL A 173 -18.57 -3.48 1.00
CA VAL A 173 -18.75 -4.58 1.93
C VAL A 173 -18.95 -3.95 3.29
N ALA A 174 -20.18 -4.04 3.82
CA ALA A 174 -20.47 -3.50 5.13
C ALA A 174 -19.56 -4.16 6.18
N THR A 175 -18.94 -3.33 6.99
CA THR A 175 -18.24 -3.69 8.22
C THR A 175 -19.26 -4.27 9.21
N VAL A 176 -19.47 -5.59 9.14
CA VAL A 176 -20.28 -6.28 10.14
C VAL A 176 -19.51 -6.25 11.45
N LYS A 177 -19.99 -5.46 12.40
CA LYS A 177 -19.50 -5.50 13.78
C LYS A 177 -19.77 -6.91 14.31
N GLU A 178 -18.71 -7.66 14.62
CA GLU A 178 -18.90 -9.03 15.11
C GLU A 178 -19.69 -8.97 16.42
N THR A 179 -20.62 -9.91 16.59
CA THR A 179 -21.38 -10.02 17.83
C THR A 179 -20.42 -10.17 19.00
N PRO A 180 -20.58 -9.38 20.07
CA PRO A 180 -19.72 -9.50 21.23
C PRO A 180 -19.86 -10.92 21.79
N LEU A 181 -18.73 -11.62 21.91
CA LEU A 181 -18.66 -12.98 22.42
C LEU A 181 -18.65 -12.96 23.95
N ALA A 182 -18.85 -14.13 24.56
CA ALA A 182 -18.64 -14.30 26.01
C ALA A 182 -17.24 -13.81 26.43
N LEU A 183 -16.24 -13.88 25.53
CA LEU A 183 -14.90 -13.31 25.71
C LEU A 183 -14.90 -11.79 25.95
N ASP A 184 -15.78 -11.05 25.26
CA ASP A 184 -15.91 -9.59 25.39
C ASP A 184 -16.64 -9.20 26.68
N VAL A 185 -17.48 -10.10 27.22
CA VAL A 185 -18.30 -9.90 28.43
C VAL A 185 -17.59 -10.41 29.70
N MET A 186 -16.81 -11.49 29.59
CA MET A 186 -16.11 -12.14 30.71
C MET A 186 -14.66 -11.64 30.85
N ALA A 187 -14.45 -10.36 30.56
CA ALA A 187 -13.15 -9.70 30.51
C ALA A 187 -12.32 -9.88 31.80
N ASP A 188 -12.95 -10.08 32.96
CA ASP A 188 -12.25 -10.13 34.24
C ASP A 188 -11.81 -11.54 34.65
N ASN A 189 -12.25 -12.59 33.95
CA ASN A 189 -11.86 -13.96 34.27
C ASN A 189 -10.68 -14.42 33.40
N ILE A 190 -9.47 -14.35 33.97
CA ILE A 190 -8.21 -14.70 33.32
C ILE A 190 -8.22 -16.16 32.81
N SER A 191 -8.82 -17.09 33.56
CA SER A 191 -8.88 -18.52 33.20
C SER A 191 -9.76 -18.78 31.99
N VAL A 192 -10.79 -17.95 31.83
CA VAL A 192 -11.69 -18.00 30.67
C VAL A 192 -10.94 -17.47 29.45
N ARG A 193 -10.22 -16.33 29.56
CA ARG A 193 -9.47 -15.72 28.44
C ARG A 193 -8.43 -16.65 27.78
N SER A 194 -7.68 -17.43 28.55
CA SER A 194 -6.66 -18.33 27.98
C SER A 194 -7.25 -19.43 27.09
N ALA A 195 -8.51 -19.83 27.32
CA ALA A 195 -9.20 -20.84 26.52
C ALA A 195 -9.61 -20.32 25.13
N PHE A 196 -9.66 -19.00 24.94
CA PHE A 196 -10.18 -18.36 23.71
C PHE A 196 -9.09 -17.84 22.76
N VAL A 197 -7.80 -18.14 23.00
CA VAL A 197 -6.70 -17.68 22.11
C VAL A 197 -6.96 -18.07 20.65
N GLY A 198 -7.37 -19.30 20.39
CA GLY A 198 -7.65 -19.76 19.02
C GLY A 198 -8.81 -19.02 18.36
N GLU A 199 -9.86 -18.67 19.10
CA GLU A 199 -10.98 -17.88 18.56
C GLU A 199 -10.55 -16.42 18.32
N ALA A 200 -9.75 -15.83 19.21
CA ALA A 200 -9.19 -14.50 19.01
C ALA A 200 -8.26 -14.42 17.77
N GLU A 201 -7.47 -15.48 17.50
CA GLU A 201 -6.67 -15.58 16.27
C GLU A 201 -7.54 -15.61 15.01
N GLN A 202 -8.63 -16.37 15.03
CA GLN A 202 -9.59 -16.42 13.93
C GLN A 202 -10.26 -15.06 13.69
N ARG A 203 -10.70 -14.38 14.76
CA ARG A 203 -11.29 -13.03 14.68
C ARG A 203 -10.32 -12.02 14.09
N LYS A 204 -9.06 -12.00 14.55
CA LYS A 204 -8.00 -11.16 13.99
C LYS A 204 -7.78 -11.43 12.50
N THR A 205 -7.75 -12.70 12.11
CA THR A 205 -7.57 -13.10 10.71
C THR A 205 -8.72 -12.60 9.83
N ARG A 206 -9.98 -12.82 10.25
CA ARG A 206 -11.17 -12.31 9.53
C ARG A 206 -11.18 -10.78 9.45
N ALA A 207 -10.80 -10.09 10.52
CA ALA A 207 -10.70 -8.62 10.53
C ALA A 207 -9.63 -8.13 9.54
N PHE A 208 -8.49 -8.82 9.47
CA PHE A 208 -7.43 -8.52 8.49
C PHE A 208 -7.91 -8.71 7.05
N GLU A 209 -8.57 -9.82 6.74
CA GLU A 209 -9.12 -10.08 5.41
C GLU A 209 -10.11 -8.99 4.98
N ARG A 210 -10.98 -8.53 5.89
CA ARG A 210 -11.92 -7.43 5.61
C ARG A 210 -11.22 -6.09 5.39
N LEU A 211 -10.16 -5.81 6.13
CA LEU A 211 -9.34 -4.61 5.92
C LEU A 211 -8.72 -4.62 4.53
N GLU A 212 -8.11 -5.74 4.12
CA GLU A 212 -7.51 -5.89 2.80
C GLU A 212 -8.56 -5.80 1.69
N GLN A 213 -9.72 -6.42 1.87
CA GLN A 213 -10.84 -6.30 0.93
C GLN A 213 -11.29 -4.84 0.79
N SER A 214 -11.45 -4.11 1.90
CA SER A 214 -11.87 -2.71 1.90
C SER A 214 -10.86 -1.81 1.18
N ARG A 215 -9.55 -2.05 1.37
CA ARG A 215 -8.47 -1.36 0.65
C ARG A 215 -8.53 -1.61 -0.85
N GLN A 216 -8.76 -2.86 -1.26
CA GLN A 216 -8.91 -3.21 -2.67
C GLN A 216 -10.13 -2.52 -3.29
N THR A 217 -11.25 -2.47 -2.58
CA THR A 217 -12.47 -1.78 -3.01
C THR A 217 -12.23 -0.28 -3.17
N LEU A 218 -11.56 0.37 -2.21
CA LEU A 218 -11.19 1.79 -2.33
C LEU A 218 -10.31 2.04 -3.57
N LYS A 219 -9.27 1.21 -3.77
CA LYS A 219 -8.38 1.33 -4.94
C LYS A 219 -9.15 1.17 -6.26
N HIS A 220 -10.13 0.28 -6.32
CA HIS A 220 -10.98 0.14 -7.50
C HIS A 220 -11.88 1.36 -7.71
N ALA A 221 -12.48 1.90 -6.64
CA ALA A 221 -13.27 3.13 -6.70
C ALA A 221 -12.44 4.34 -7.18
N GLU A 222 -11.21 4.48 -6.70
CA GLU A 222 -10.26 5.51 -7.17
C GLU A 222 -9.95 5.35 -8.66
N ALA A 223 -9.72 4.13 -9.13
CA ALA A 223 -9.48 3.86 -10.55
C ALA A 223 -10.70 4.20 -11.43
N VAL A 224 -11.92 3.90 -10.96
CA VAL A 224 -13.16 4.22 -11.69
C VAL A 224 -13.38 5.73 -11.76
N THR A 225 -13.12 6.45 -10.67
CA THR A 225 -13.36 7.89 -10.56
C THR A 225 -12.30 8.75 -11.24
N HIS A 226 -11.09 8.24 -11.45
CA HIS A 226 -10.01 8.99 -12.12
C HIS A 226 -10.39 9.52 -13.52
N SER A 227 -11.26 8.80 -14.25
CA SER A 227 -11.71 9.24 -15.58
C SER A 227 -12.85 10.26 -15.56
N PHE A 228 -13.43 10.54 -14.39
CA PHE A 228 -14.57 11.45 -14.25
C PHE A 228 -14.15 12.92 -14.23
N VAL A 229 -12.93 13.23 -13.75
CA VAL A 229 -12.43 14.61 -13.71
C VAL A 229 -11.99 15.03 -15.12
N PRO A 230 -12.59 16.09 -15.70
CA PRO A 230 -12.25 16.51 -17.04
C PRO A 230 -10.84 17.09 -17.09
N SER A 231 -10.02 16.58 -18.00
CA SER A 231 -8.65 17.04 -18.23
C SER A 231 -8.54 18.07 -19.37
N VAL A 232 -9.59 18.21 -20.19
CA VAL A 232 -9.60 19.06 -21.39
C VAL A 232 -10.88 19.90 -21.44
N LYS A 233 -10.74 21.13 -21.92
CA LYS A 233 -11.83 22.07 -22.18
C LYS A 233 -12.75 21.56 -23.29
N SER A 234 -14.04 21.80 -23.14
CA SER A 234 -15.00 21.59 -24.22
C SER A 234 -14.89 22.72 -25.25
N PHE A 235 -15.31 22.45 -26.49
CA PHE A 235 -15.28 23.47 -27.55
C PHE A 235 -16.20 24.66 -27.18
N GLY A 236 -15.65 25.87 -27.21
CA GLY A 236 -16.37 27.09 -26.84
C GLY A 236 -16.51 27.35 -25.34
N GLU A 237 -15.98 26.47 -24.47
CA GLU A 237 -15.95 26.67 -23.03
C GLU A 237 -14.85 27.68 -22.64
N THR A 238 -15.21 28.66 -21.82
CA THR A 238 -14.24 29.62 -21.27
C THR A 238 -13.33 28.96 -20.21
N ASP A 239 -12.19 29.59 -19.93
CA ASP A 239 -11.26 29.13 -18.89
C ASP A 239 -11.89 29.03 -17.51
N GLU A 240 -12.78 29.97 -17.19
CA GLU A 240 -13.48 30.02 -15.91
C GLU A 240 -14.53 28.90 -15.80
N GLU A 241 -15.30 28.67 -16.87
CA GLU A 241 -16.29 27.58 -16.93
C GLU A 241 -15.62 26.21 -16.81
N PHE A 242 -14.49 26.00 -17.50
CA PHE A 242 -13.73 24.76 -17.39
C PHE A 242 -13.20 24.52 -15.99
N ARG A 243 -12.62 25.55 -15.35
CA ARG A 243 -12.15 25.46 -13.96
C ARG A 243 -13.31 25.13 -13.02
N ALA A 244 -14.44 25.82 -13.15
CA ALA A 244 -15.62 25.59 -12.33
C ALA A 244 -16.17 24.16 -12.50
N ARG A 245 -16.25 23.67 -13.74
CA ARG A 245 -16.68 22.29 -14.04
C ARG A 245 -15.73 21.26 -13.43
N ARG A 246 -14.42 21.47 -13.56
CA ARG A 246 -13.41 20.58 -12.99
C ARG A 246 -13.46 20.55 -11.46
N VAL A 247 -13.55 21.70 -10.79
CA VAL A 247 -13.68 21.78 -9.33
C VAL A 247 -14.92 21.01 -8.86
N LYS A 248 -16.07 21.23 -9.52
CA LYS A 248 -17.31 20.50 -9.20
C LYS A 248 -17.16 18.98 -9.40
N ALA A 249 -16.43 18.54 -10.43
CA ALA A 249 -16.15 17.12 -10.67
C ALA A 249 -15.26 16.53 -9.56
N GLU A 250 -14.21 17.24 -9.18
CA GLU A 250 -13.28 16.86 -8.11
C GLU A 250 -14.02 16.77 -6.76
N GLU A 251 -14.87 17.74 -6.42
CA GLU A 251 -15.72 17.71 -5.23
C GLU A 251 -16.67 16.51 -5.22
N THR A 252 -17.27 16.18 -6.38
CA THR A 252 -18.16 15.02 -6.51
C THR A 252 -17.40 13.72 -6.29
N VAL A 253 -16.21 13.58 -6.90
CA VAL A 253 -15.34 12.40 -6.72
C VAL A 253 -14.92 12.27 -5.25
N GLU A 254 -14.49 13.36 -4.62
CA GLU A 254 -14.09 13.35 -3.22
C GLU A 254 -15.24 12.98 -2.28
N SER A 255 -16.44 13.51 -2.52
CA SER A 255 -17.65 13.13 -1.78
C SER A 255 -17.93 11.62 -1.89
N LEU A 256 -17.81 11.04 -3.09
CA LEU A 256 -18.02 9.61 -3.32
C LEU A 256 -16.94 8.75 -2.66
N LEU A 257 -15.67 9.14 -2.77
CA LEU A 257 -14.55 8.39 -2.19
C LEU A 257 -14.51 8.46 -0.66
N THR A 258 -15.10 9.49 -0.06
CA THR A 258 -15.16 9.66 1.40
C THR A 258 -15.77 8.43 2.07
N THR A 259 -16.90 7.90 1.58
CA THR A 259 -17.53 6.70 2.17
C THR A 259 -16.64 5.46 2.09
N PHE A 260 -15.84 5.30 1.02
CA PHE A 260 -14.90 4.18 0.92
C PHE A 260 -13.72 4.33 1.89
N ARG A 261 -13.22 5.55 2.08
CA ARG A 261 -12.15 5.84 3.06
C ARG A 261 -12.65 5.61 4.49
N GLU A 262 -13.87 6.04 4.81
CA GLU A 262 -14.51 5.76 6.10
C GLU A 262 -14.63 4.26 6.36
N ASN A 263 -15.03 3.48 5.36
CA ASN A 263 -15.10 2.02 5.47
C ASN A 263 -13.73 1.38 5.75
N VAL A 264 -12.67 1.85 5.08
CA VAL A 264 -11.28 1.40 5.36
C VAL A 264 -10.87 1.76 6.79
N ASN A 265 -11.15 2.98 7.24
CA ASN A 265 -10.82 3.44 8.59
C ASN A 265 -11.55 2.60 9.66
N GLU A 266 -12.82 2.27 9.44
CA GLU A 266 -13.58 1.41 10.35
C GLU A 266 -13.03 -0.02 10.37
N ALA A 267 -12.72 -0.60 9.21
CA ALA A 267 -12.11 -1.92 9.11
C ALA A 267 -10.74 -1.97 9.83
N GLU A 268 -9.94 -0.91 9.72
CA GLU A 268 -8.66 -0.78 10.41
C GLU A 268 -8.83 -0.71 11.93
N LYS A 269 -9.79 0.09 12.41
CA LYS A 269 -10.12 0.16 13.84
C LYS A 269 -10.57 -1.20 14.40
N ASN A 270 -11.38 -1.93 13.63
CA ASN A 270 -11.81 -3.28 14.01
C ASN A 270 -10.60 -4.23 14.09
N PHE A 271 -9.73 -4.23 13.08
CA PHE A 271 -8.51 -5.03 13.12
C PHE A 271 -7.60 -4.73 14.32
N GLN A 272 -7.41 -3.45 14.67
CA GLN A 272 -6.65 -3.05 15.86
C GLN A 272 -7.28 -3.56 17.16
N THR A 273 -8.60 -3.51 17.26
CA THR A 273 -9.36 -4.02 18.41
C THR A 273 -9.17 -5.53 18.57
N GLU A 274 -9.33 -6.29 17.48
CA GLU A 274 -9.15 -7.75 17.49
C GLU A 274 -7.70 -8.17 17.76
N SER A 275 -6.71 -7.41 17.26
CA SER A 275 -5.30 -7.68 17.59
C SER A 275 -5.02 -7.46 19.08
N SER A 276 -5.57 -6.39 19.67
CA SER A 276 -5.40 -6.12 21.10
C SER A 276 -6.06 -7.21 21.96
N LEU A 277 -7.20 -7.73 21.52
CA LEU A 277 -7.90 -8.84 22.16
C LEU A 277 -7.05 -10.12 22.16
N LEU A 278 -6.43 -10.44 21.03
CA LEU A 278 -5.51 -11.59 20.93
C LEU A 278 -4.32 -11.44 21.87
N ASP A 279 -3.68 -10.27 21.89
CA ASP A 279 -2.54 -10.00 22.76
C ASP A 279 -2.90 -10.19 24.24
N ASN A 280 -4.09 -9.71 24.63
CA ASN A 280 -4.64 -9.93 25.98
C ASN A 280 -4.86 -11.40 26.31
N CYS A 281 -5.35 -12.21 25.36
CA CYS A 281 -5.55 -13.65 25.57
C CYS A 281 -4.21 -14.40 25.70
N ILE A 282 -3.21 -14.03 24.90
CA ILE A 282 -1.86 -14.60 24.97
C ILE A 282 -1.20 -14.27 26.32
N ASN A 283 -1.29 -13.02 26.77
CA ASN A 283 -0.76 -12.59 28.06
C ASN A 283 -1.42 -13.34 29.23
N ALA A 284 -2.75 -13.49 29.20
CA ALA A 284 -3.47 -14.27 30.21
C ALA A 284 -3.00 -15.74 30.25
N ARG A 285 -2.79 -16.37 29.09
CA ARG A 285 -2.28 -17.75 29.01
C ARG A 285 -0.87 -17.88 29.60
N ASN A 286 0.02 -16.94 29.32
CA ASN A 286 1.40 -16.98 29.81
C ASN A 286 1.51 -16.68 31.31
N GLY A 287 0.60 -15.88 31.87
CA GLY A 287 0.52 -15.60 33.30
C GLY A 287 0.20 -16.83 34.17
N TYR A 288 -0.34 -17.91 33.60
CA TYR A 288 -0.60 -19.18 34.29
C TYR A 288 0.60 -20.12 34.36
N GLN A 289 1.72 -19.79 33.71
CA GLN A 289 2.89 -20.68 33.67
C GLN A 289 3.91 -20.44 34.81
N TYR A 290 3.58 -19.58 35.78
CA TYR A 290 4.36 -19.30 36.99
C TYR A 290 3.54 -19.62 38.23
#